data_AF-A0A9X1IQV3-F1
#
_entry.id   AF-A0A9X1IQV3-F1
#
_cell.length_a   1.000
_cell.length_b   1.000
_cell.length_c   1.000
_cell.angle_alpha   90.00
_cell.angle_beta   90.00
_cell.angle_gamma   90.00
#
_symmetry.space_group_name_H-M   'P 1'
#
loop_
_entity.id
_entity.type
_entity.pdbx_description
1 polymer ?
#
loop_
_entity_poly.entity_id
_entity_poly.type
_entity_poly.pdbx_seq_one_letter_code
_entity_poly.pdbx_strand_id
1 'polypeptide(L)'
;MPIGSELQGALRSFVAVEREIVALGERADPTKAAEFVNMRRDLVMEFAKLGMALSNDPYLVANPDQMTQVTRLFSAFRAANSINQADWPAIRVRDNPEGYKDACRPVAERSGAFWQWVERELGHRR
;
A
#
# COMPACT_ATOMS: atom_id res chain seq x y z
N MET A 1 -20.27 8.26 -7.16
CA MET A 1 -20.21 7.03 -7.97
C MET A 1 -20.00 5.87 -7.00
N PRO A 2 -20.85 4.83 -6.94
CA PRO A 2 -20.64 3.75 -6.00
C PRO A 2 -19.74 2.68 -6.63
N ILE A 3 -18.46 2.66 -6.24
CA ILE A 3 -17.63 1.47 -6.37
C ILE A 3 -18.28 0.28 -5.63
N GLY A 4 -17.96 -0.93 -6.04
CA GLY A 4 -18.48 -2.15 -5.41
C GLY A 4 -18.10 -2.24 -3.92
N SER A 5 -18.94 -2.92 -3.13
CA SER A 5 -18.71 -3.12 -1.69
C SER A 5 -17.39 -3.85 -1.40
N GLU A 6 -16.97 -4.76 -2.28
CA GLU A 6 -15.71 -5.48 -2.19
C GLU A 6 -14.51 -4.52 -2.33
N LEU A 7 -14.48 -3.69 -3.39
CA LEU A 7 -13.44 -2.68 -3.58
C LEU A 7 -13.42 -1.68 -2.43
N GLN A 8 -14.59 -1.21 -2.00
CA GLN A 8 -14.68 -0.30 -0.85
C GLN A 8 -14.13 -0.94 0.44
N GLY A 9 -14.42 -2.22 0.66
CA GLY A 9 -13.89 -2.99 1.78
C GLY A 9 -12.38 -3.20 1.71
N ALA A 10 -11.86 -3.54 0.53
CA ALA A 10 -10.43 -3.70 0.29
C ALA A 10 -9.66 -2.40 0.51
N LEU A 11 -10.17 -1.27 -0.01
CA LEU A 11 -9.56 0.05 0.22
C LEU A 11 -9.51 0.39 1.72
N ARG A 12 -10.60 0.21 2.47
CA ARG A 12 -10.62 0.43 3.93
C ARG A 12 -9.61 -0.45 4.68
N SER A 13 -9.56 -1.73 4.33
CA SER A 13 -8.64 -2.72 4.93
C SER A 13 -7.19 -2.33 4.69
N PHE A 14 -6.87 -1.94 3.46
CA PHE A 14 -5.54 -1.49 3.08
C PHE A 14 -5.13 -0.23 3.87
N VAL A 15 -6.02 0.78 3.94
CA VAL A 15 -5.78 2.01 4.71
C VAL A 15 -5.47 1.70 6.19
N ALA A 16 -6.20 0.76 6.80
CA ALA A 16 -5.97 0.37 8.19
C ALA A 16 -4.55 -0.19 8.39
N VAL A 17 -4.14 -1.14 7.55
CA VAL A 17 -2.79 -1.74 7.61
C VAL A 17 -1.69 -0.70 7.33
N GLU A 18 -1.91 0.19 6.36
CA GLU A 18 -0.93 1.23 6.03
C GLU A 18 -0.74 2.22 7.20
N ARG A 19 -1.83 2.57 7.92
CA ARG A 19 -1.77 3.40 9.14
C ARG A 19 -1.07 2.69 10.28
N GLU A 20 -1.30 1.39 10.46
CA GLU A 20 -0.61 0.58 11.48
C GLU A 20 0.90 0.50 11.21
N ILE A 21 1.31 0.37 9.95
CA ILE A 21 2.73 0.35 9.56
C ILE A 21 3.40 1.69 9.85
N VAL A 22 2.74 2.80 9.52
CA VAL A 22 3.27 4.14 9.82
C VAL A 22 3.41 4.32 11.33
N ALA A 23 2.38 3.96 12.11
CA ALA A 23 2.42 4.05 13.57
C ALA A 23 3.51 3.18 14.19
N LEU A 24 3.78 1.99 13.62
CA LEU A 24 4.88 1.13 14.03
C LEU A 24 6.24 1.77 13.71
N GLY A 25 6.38 2.37 12.53
CA GLY A 25 7.59 3.08 12.11
C GLY A 25 7.92 4.30 12.98
N GLU A 26 6.91 5.02 13.46
CA GLU A 26 7.08 6.12 14.43
C GLU A 26 7.57 5.63 15.80
N ARG A 27 7.26 4.38 16.16
CA ARG A 27 7.64 3.73 17.41
C ARG A 27 8.76 2.71 17.22
N ALA A 28 9.60 2.91 16.21
CA ALA A 28 10.65 1.98 15.81
C ALA A 28 11.54 1.62 17.02
N ASP A 29 11.43 0.36 17.43
CA ASP A 29 12.18 -0.24 18.53
C ASP A 29 12.82 -1.53 18.02
N PRO A 30 14.13 -1.74 18.23
CA PRO A 30 14.82 -2.99 17.91
C PRO A 30 14.13 -4.27 18.42
N THR A 31 13.36 -4.19 19.51
CA THR A 31 12.62 -5.35 20.06
C THR A 31 11.38 -5.74 19.24
N LYS A 32 10.91 -4.88 18.33
CA LYS A 32 9.70 -5.08 17.51
C LYS A 32 9.96 -5.65 16.11
N ALA A 33 11.14 -6.20 15.87
CA ALA A 33 11.51 -6.77 14.57
C ALA A 33 10.51 -7.84 14.08
N ALA A 34 9.96 -8.65 14.99
CA ALA A 34 8.95 -9.66 14.66
C ALA A 34 7.60 -9.04 14.24
N GLU A 35 7.15 -8.00 14.95
CA GLU A 35 5.95 -7.23 14.62
C GLU A 35 6.08 -6.57 13.24
N PHE A 36 7.25 -5.99 12.96
CA PHE A 36 7.55 -5.39 11.67
C PHE A 36 7.52 -6.38 10.49
N VAL A 37 8.02 -7.61 10.70
CA VAL A 37 7.93 -8.67 9.69
C VAL A 37 6.47 -9.08 9.46
N ASN A 38 5.66 -9.19 10.50
CA ASN A 38 4.24 -9.53 10.37
C ASN A 38 3.48 -8.44 9.62
N MET A 39 3.65 -7.16 9.99
CA MET A 39 3.02 -6.04 9.29
C MET A 39 3.39 -5.98 7.80
N ARG A 40 4.63 -6.31 7.45
CA ARG A 40 5.05 -6.39 6.03
C ARG A 40 4.35 -7.51 5.28
N ARG A 41 4.06 -8.65 5.94
CA ARG A 41 3.26 -9.74 5.36
C ARG A 41 1.82 -9.30 5.18
N ASP A 42 1.24 -8.65 6.19
CA ASP A 42 -0.14 -8.13 6.14
C ASP A 42 -0.29 -7.13 4.99
N LEU A 43 0.68 -6.23 4.80
CA LEU A 43 0.68 -5.31 3.66
C LEU A 43 0.70 -6.04 2.31
N VAL A 44 1.50 -7.10 2.17
CA VAL A 44 1.54 -7.91 0.94
C VAL A 44 0.19 -8.60 0.68
N MET A 45 -0.46 -9.08 1.73
CA MET A 45 -1.80 -9.68 1.63
C MET A 45 -2.85 -8.63 1.22
N GLU A 46 -2.78 -7.42 1.77
CA GLU A 46 -3.66 -6.32 1.37
C GLU A 46 -3.40 -5.87 -0.07
N PHE A 47 -2.16 -5.90 -0.57
CA PHE A 47 -1.88 -5.70 -2.00
C PHE A 47 -2.54 -6.78 -2.87
N ALA A 48 -2.53 -8.05 -2.46
CA ALA A 48 -3.20 -9.10 -3.22
C ALA A 48 -4.71 -8.90 -3.24
N LYS A 49 -5.31 -8.62 -2.08
CA LYS A 49 -6.74 -8.37 -1.91
C LYS A 49 -7.23 -7.15 -2.70
N LEU A 50 -6.54 -6.03 -2.58
CA LEU A 50 -6.89 -4.80 -3.30
C LEU A 50 -6.70 -4.97 -4.81
N GLY A 51 -5.65 -5.66 -5.25
CA GLY A 51 -5.45 -5.96 -6.67
C GLY A 51 -6.61 -6.76 -7.27
N MET A 52 -7.07 -7.80 -6.57
CA MET A 52 -8.22 -8.60 -6.99
C MET A 52 -9.51 -7.77 -7.03
N ALA A 53 -9.76 -6.99 -5.98
CA ALA A 53 -10.95 -6.14 -5.90
C ALA A 53 -10.98 -5.06 -6.98
N LEU A 54 -9.82 -4.48 -7.34
CA LEU A 54 -9.69 -3.55 -8.46
C LEU A 54 -10.04 -4.22 -9.79
N SER A 55 -9.52 -5.41 -10.06
CA SER A 55 -9.76 -6.14 -11.32
C SER A 55 -11.20 -6.59 -11.49
N ASN A 56 -11.91 -6.85 -10.39
CA ASN A 56 -13.29 -7.35 -10.40
C ASN A 56 -14.35 -6.26 -10.23
N ASP A 57 -13.97 -5.02 -9.94
CA ASP A 57 -14.93 -3.95 -9.68
C ASP A 57 -15.75 -3.62 -10.95
N PRO A 58 -17.10 -3.67 -10.89
CA PRO A 58 -17.93 -3.45 -12.07
C PRO A 58 -17.76 -2.07 -12.72
N TYR A 59 -17.49 -1.03 -11.91
CA TYR A 59 -17.28 0.31 -12.43
C TYR A 59 -15.95 0.40 -13.19
N LEU A 60 -14.87 -0.15 -12.62
CA LEU A 60 -13.57 -0.17 -13.31
C LEU A 60 -13.60 -1.02 -14.57
N VAL A 61 -14.25 -2.20 -14.55
CA VAL A 61 -14.41 -3.06 -15.73
C VAL A 61 -15.17 -2.34 -16.85
N ALA A 62 -16.18 -1.54 -16.51
CA ALA A 62 -16.93 -0.74 -17.47
C ALA A 62 -16.18 0.51 -17.98
N ASN A 63 -15.05 0.89 -17.37
CA ASN A 63 -14.27 2.08 -17.69
C ASN A 63 -12.78 1.74 -17.91
N PRO A 64 -12.41 1.21 -19.10
CA PRO A 64 -11.05 0.70 -19.37
C PRO A 64 -9.91 1.70 -19.16
N ASP A 65 -10.15 2.99 -19.40
CA ASP A 65 -9.15 4.04 -19.17
C ASP A 65 -8.84 4.19 -17.66
N GLN A 66 -9.87 4.13 -16.83
CA GLN A 66 -9.74 4.15 -15.37
C GLN A 66 -9.07 2.88 -14.87
N MET A 67 -9.44 1.71 -15.41
CA MET A 67 -8.78 0.43 -15.12
C MET A 67 -7.29 0.46 -15.47
N THR A 68 -6.94 1.03 -16.62
CA THR A 68 -5.54 1.17 -17.06
C THR A 68 -4.76 2.08 -16.12
N GLN A 69 -5.35 3.22 -15.75
CA GLN A 69 -4.71 4.18 -14.88
C GLN A 69 -4.50 3.62 -13.46
N VAL A 70 -5.51 2.99 -12.88
CA VAL A 70 -5.40 2.40 -11.54
C VAL A 70 -4.42 1.24 -11.51
N THR A 71 -4.43 0.37 -12.54
CA THR A 71 -3.47 -0.73 -12.65
C THR A 71 -2.04 -0.22 -12.70
N ARG A 72 -1.79 0.84 -13.48
CA ARG A 72 -0.46 1.47 -13.57
C ARG A 72 0.00 2.03 -12.21
N LEU A 73 -0.86 2.79 -11.54
CA LEU A 73 -0.54 3.42 -10.25
C LEU A 73 -0.34 2.37 -9.15
N PHE A 74 -1.25 1.41 -9.07
CA PHE A 74 -1.21 0.32 -8.10
C PHE A 74 0.01 -0.58 -8.30
N SER A 75 0.33 -0.93 -9.55
CA SER A 75 1.52 -1.73 -9.86
C SER A 75 2.80 -0.99 -9.50
N ALA A 76 2.88 0.30 -9.77
CA ALA A 76 4.04 1.12 -9.39
C ALA A 76 4.22 1.20 -7.86
N PHE A 77 3.12 1.33 -7.12
CA PHE A 77 3.14 1.32 -5.66
C PHE A 77 3.58 -0.04 -5.11
N ARG A 78 2.96 -1.13 -5.58
CA ARG A 78 3.33 -2.50 -5.20
C ARG A 78 4.80 -2.80 -5.50
N ALA A 79 5.28 -2.42 -6.68
CA ALA A 79 6.68 -2.63 -7.06
C ALA A 79 7.65 -1.87 -6.15
N ALA A 80 7.38 -0.59 -5.86
CA ALA A 80 8.20 0.19 -4.94
C ALA A 80 8.25 -0.45 -3.54
N ASN A 81 7.11 -0.93 -3.03
CA ASN A 81 7.08 -1.65 -1.76
C ASN A 81 7.90 -2.95 -1.80
N SER A 82 7.78 -3.76 -2.86
CA SER A 82 8.57 -4.99 -3.01
C SER A 82 10.08 -4.71 -3.04
N ILE A 83 10.51 -3.67 -3.76
CA ILE A 83 11.91 -3.24 -3.81
C ILE A 83 12.38 -2.82 -2.41
N ASN A 84 11.60 -1.99 -1.71
CA ASN A 84 11.93 -1.57 -0.35
C ASN A 84 12.06 -2.77 0.60
N GLN A 85 11.16 -3.76 0.53
CA GLN A 85 11.24 -4.94 1.38
C GLN A 85 12.45 -5.82 1.07
N ALA A 86 12.84 -5.93 -0.20
CA ALA A 86 14.01 -6.70 -0.63
C ALA A 86 15.32 -6.03 -0.20
N ASP A 87 15.45 -4.72 -0.42
CA ASP A 87 16.68 -3.96 -0.14
C ASP A 87 16.85 -3.63 1.35
N TRP A 88 15.74 -3.56 2.08
CA TRP A 88 15.69 -3.23 3.51
C TRP A 88 15.04 -4.35 4.31
N PRO A 89 15.69 -5.52 4.47
CA PRO A 89 15.21 -6.56 5.37
C PRO A 89 15.17 -6.05 6.82
N ALA A 90 14.38 -6.70 7.68
CA ALA A 90 14.14 -6.23 9.06
C ALA A 90 15.42 -5.97 9.87
N ILE A 91 16.46 -6.79 9.69
CA ILE A 91 17.77 -6.60 10.33
C ILE A 91 18.43 -5.28 9.91
N ARG A 92 18.40 -4.94 8.61
CA ARG A 92 18.97 -3.69 8.10
C ARG A 92 18.19 -2.47 8.57
N VAL A 93 16.87 -2.59 8.67
CA VAL A 93 16.01 -1.53 9.23
C VAL A 93 16.35 -1.28 10.70
N ARG A 94 16.52 -2.33 11.49
CA ARG A 94 16.95 -2.23 12.89
C ARG A 94 18.31 -1.55 13.03
N ASP A 95 19.27 -1.95 12.18
CA ASP A 95 20.66 -1.48 12.28
C ASP A 95 20.83 -0.05 11.71
N ASN A 96 19.96 0.41 10.81
CA ASN A 96 19.96 1.78 10.29
C ASN A 96 18.53 2.33 10.07
N PRO A 97 17.85 2.78 11.13
CA PRO A 97 16.49 3.32 11.04
C PRO A 97 16.39 4.60 10.21
N GLU A 98 17.38 5.49 10.27
CA GLU A 98 17.37 6.75 9.49
C GLU A 98 17.52 6.48 7.99
N GLY A 99 18.43 5.59 7.59
CA GLY A 99 18.53 5.17 6.20
C GLY A 99 17.26 4.48 5.68
N TYR A 100 16.55 3.78 6.56
CA TYR A 100 15.26 3.19 6.21
C TYR A 100 14.18 4.25 5.92
N LYS A 101 14.15 5.35 6.67
CA LYS A 101 13.21 6.47 6.41
C LYS A 101 13.40 7.03 5.01
N ASP A 102 14.64 7.24 4.60
CA ASP A 102 14.94 7.71 3.24
C ASP A 102 14.54 6.69 2.18
N ALA A 103 14.79 5.40 2.43
CA ALA A 103 14.40 4.34 1.53
C ALA A 103 12.89 4.13 1.39
N CYS A 104 12.10 4.62 2.34
CA CYS A 104 10.63 4.62 2.27
C CYS A 104 10.08 5.74 1.37
N ARG A 105 10.87 6.75 1.02
CA ARG A 105 10.41 7.90 0.23
C ARG A 105 9.79 7.51 -1.12
N PRO A 106 10.40 6.62 -1.94
CA PRO A 106 9.78 6.18 -3.19
C PRO A 106 8.45 5.44 -2.95
N VAL A 107 8.34 4.67 -1.86
CA VAL A 107 7.09 3.98 -1.51
C VAL A 107 6.00 5.01 -1.18
N ALA A 108 6.33 6.02 -0.36
CA ALA A 108 5.42 7.10 0.01
C ALA A 108 4.94 7.92 -1.20
N GLU A 109 5.85 8.23 -2.14
CA GLU A 109 5.50 8.94 -3.37
C GLU A 109 4.52 8.14 -4.25
N ARG A 110 4.76 6.84 -4.43
CA ARG A 110 3.88 5.98 -5.24
C ARG A 110 2.54 5.70 -4.54
N SER A 111 2.55 5.50 -3.23
CA SER A 111 1.35 5.42 -2.39
C SER A 111 0.52 6.70 -2.54
N GLY A 112 1.14 7.87 -2.42
CA GLY A 112 0.49 9.17 -2.58
C GLY A 112 -0.17 9.33 -3.96
N ALA A 113 0.54 8.99 -5.04
CA ALA A 113 -0.01 9.06 -6.39
C ALA A 113 -1.22 8.13 -6.59
N PHE A 114 -1.19 6.93 -6.00
CA PHE A 114 -2.30 5.99 -6.02
C PHE A 114 -3.51 6.54 -5.24
N TRP A 115 -3.30 6.96 -3.99
CA TRP A 115 -4.39 7.44 -3.13
C TRP A 115 -5.02 8.75 -3.62
N GLN A 116 -4.24 9.66 -4.19
CA GLN A 116 -4.77 10.87 -4.82
C GLN A 116 -5.70 10.53 -5.99
N TRP A 117 -5.36 9.52 -6.78
CA TRP A 117 -6.23 9.04 -7.85
C TRP A 117 -7.49 8.36 -7.28
N VAL A 118 -7.35 7.51 -6.25
CA VAL A 118 -8.48 6.85 -5.58
C VAL A 118 -9.46 7.87 -5.00
N GLU A 119 -8.97 8.92 -4.35
CA GLU A 119 -9.83 9.97 -3.82
C GLU A 119 -10.55 10.73 -4.93
N ARG A 120 -9.82 11.11 -5.99
CA ARG A 120 -10.38 11.93 -7.09
C ARG A 120 -11.39 11.16 -7.94
N GLU A 121 -11.07 9.92 -8.34
CA GLU A 121 -11.88 9.15 -9.28
C GLU A 121 -12.88 8.24 -8.58
N LEU A 122 -12.55 7.68 -7.41
CA LEU A 122 -13.42 6.72 -6.69
C LEU A 122 -14.11 7.33 -5.47
N GLY A 123 -13.75 8.55 -5.06
CA GLY A 123 -14.35 9.23 -3.92
C GLY A 123 -14.01 8.58 -2.57
N HIS A 124 -12.99 7.72 -2.50
CA HIS A 124 -12.56 7.07 -1.27
C HIS A 124 -11.41 7.84 -0.64
N ARG A 125 -11.60 8.31 0.60
CA ARG A 125 -10.56 9.02 1.37
C ARG A 125 -9.77 8.07 2.24
N ARG A 126 -8.45 8.23 2.20
CA ARG A 126 -7.46 7.54 3.03
C ARG A 126 -7.57 7.94 4.51
#